data_AF-A0A395XIH7-F1
#
_entry.id   AF-A0A395XIH7-F1
#
_cell.length_a   1.000
_cell.length_b   1.000
_cell.length_c   1.000
_cell.angle_alpha   90.00
_cell.angle_beta   90.00
_cell.angle_gamma   90.00
#
_symmetry.space_group_name_H-M   'P 1'
#
loop_
_entity.id
_entity.type
_entity.pdbx_description
1 polymer ?
#
loop_
_entity_poly.entity_id
_entity_poly.type
_entity_poly.pdbx_seq_one_letter_code
_entity_poly.pdbx_strand_id
1 'polypeptide(L)'
;MVVFSIFEKVGNKEEFLLQEGYVKEPVIEQPVVGYDRKFIYPYVLYDDQKKKMDCIFYIEYCNYVVDDEYVDGRMTWEDEKTEWIREETL
;
A
#
# COMPACT_ATOMS: atom_id res chain seq x y z
N MET A 1 3.28 12.07 18.18
CA MET A 1 3.55 11.61 16.80
C MET A 1 2.63 12.39 15.88
N VAL A 2 3.16 13.41 15.18
CA VAL A 2 2.35 14.40 14.44
C VAL A 2 2.16 13.98 12.96
N VAL A 3 3.01 13.08 12.46
CA VAL A 3 3.03 12.65 11.06
C VAL A 3 1.75 11.91 10.66
N PHE A 4 1.26 10.95 11.48
CA PHE A 4 0.07 10.17 11.12
C PHE A 4 -1.25 10.97 11.17
N SER A 5 -1.35 11.96 12.05
CA SER A 5 -2.54 12.83 12.13
C SER A 5 -2.64 13.86 11.01
N ILE A 6 -1.51 14.15 10.34
CA ILE A 6 -1.47 14.93 9.09
C ILE A 6 -1.70 14.01 7.89
N PHE A 7 -1.12 12.81 7.91
CA PHE A 7 -1.25 11.78 6.89
C PHE A 7 -2.71 11.47 6.53
N GLU A 8 -3.62 11.39 7.51
CA GLU A 8 -5.04 11.14 7.22
C GLU A 8 -5.74 12.27 6.45
N LYS A 9 -5.18 13.48 6.47
CA LYS A 9 -5.80 14.71 5.93
C LYS A 9 -5.19 15.17 4.60
N VAL A 10 -4.09 14.55 4.16
CA VAL A 10 -3.43 14.90 2.89
C VAL A 10 -4.09 14.15 1.73
N GLY A 11 -4.25 14.85 0.60
CA GLY A 11 -4.80 14.27 -0.62
C GLY A 11 -3.84 13.29 -1.29
N ASN A 12 -2.54 13.63 -1.35
CA ASN A 12 -1.50 12.75 -1.88
C ASN A 12 -0.67 12.13 -0.75
N LYS A 13 -1.17 11.01 -0.23
CA LYS A 13 -0.59 10.28 0.90
C LYS A 13 0.79 9.69 0.58
N GLU A 14 0.97 9.13 -0.62
CA GLU A 14 2.26 8.56 -1.03
C GLU A 14 3.33 9.65 -1.11
N GLU A 15 3.04 10.75 -1.81
CA GLU A 15 3.99 11.86 -1.95
C GLU A 15 4.39 12.44 -0.58
N PHE A 16 3.43 12.60 0.33
CA PHE A 16 3.70 13.03 1.69
C PHE A 16 4.67 12.08 2.42
N LEU A 17 4.45 10.77 2.36
CA LEU A 17 5.35 9.80 3.01
C LEU A 17 6.76 9.86 2.44
N LEU A 18 6.91 9.98 1.12
CA LEU A 18 8.21 10.09 0.48
C LEU A 18 8.94 11.38 0.89
N GLN A 19 8.21 12.50 1.02
CA GLN A 19 8.77 13.77 1.50
C GLN A 19 9.21 13.70 2.97
N GLU A 20 8.50 12.97 3.81
CA GLU A 20 8.85 12.72 5.22
C GLU A 20 9.99 11.70 5.38
N GLY A 21 10.52 11.14 4.29
CA GLY A 21 11.68 10.25 4.29
C GLY A 21 11.36 8.76 4.38
N TYR A 22 10.10 8.36 4.22
CA TYR A 22 9.75 6.95 4.07
C TYR A 22 10.27 6.42 2.73
N VAL A 23 10.66 5.14 2.74
CA VAL A 23 11.11 4.41 1.57
C VAL A 23 10.06 3.38 1.19
N LYS A 24 9.75 3.30 -0.11
CA LYS A 24 8.87 2.27 -0.66
C LYS A 24 9.63 0.94 -0.76
N GLU A 25 9.20 -0.05 -0.01
CA GLU A 25 9.72 -1.41 -0.07
C GLU A 25 9.02 -2.25 -1.15
N PRO A 26 9.56 -3.44 -1.49
CA PRO A 26 8.92 -4.34 -2.44
C PRO A 26 7.47 -4.69 -2.06
N VAL A 27 6.61 -4.70 -3.07
CA VAL A 27 5.20 -5.05 -2.92
C VAL A 27 5.08 -6.51 -2.52
N ILE A 28 4.19 -6.79 -1.58
CA ILE A 28 3.88 -8.14 -1.12
C ILE A 28 2.52 -8.54 -1.66
N GLU A 29 2.50 -9.63 -2.42
CA GLU A 29 1.28 -10.18 -3.01
C GLU A 29 0.79 -11.38 -2.20
N GLN A 30 -0.49 -11.38 -1.81
CA GLN A 30 -1.07 -12.48 -1.04
C GLN A 30 -2.51 -12.79 -1.50
N PRO A 31 -2.91 -14.07 -1.58
CA PRO A 31 -4.33 -14.42 -1.67
C PRO A 31 -5.05 -14.05 -0.38
N VAL A 32 -6.34 -13.71 -0.46
CA VAL A 32 -7.16 -13.38 0.71
C VAL A 32 -8.56 -13.98 0.55
N VAL A 33 -9.29 -14.19 1.64
CA VAL A 33 -10.69 -14.64 1.56
C VAL A 33 -11.57 -13.42 1.30
N GLY A 34 -12.45 -13.51 0.29
CA GLY A 34 -13.38 -12.43 -0.08
C GLY A 34 -12.91 -11.53 -1.22
N TYR A 35 -11.65 -11.64 -1.63
CA TYR A 35 -11.09 -11.04 -2.84
C TYR A 35 -10.10 -12.01 -3.47
N ASP A 36 -9.80 -11.90 -4.76
CA ASP A 36 -8.85 -12.81 -5.40
C ASP A 36 -7.42 -12.61 -4.90
N ARG A 37 -7.02 -11.34 -4.68
CA ARG A 37 -5.68 -11.00 -4.23
C ARG A 37 -5.67 -9.70 -3.43
N LYS A 38 -4.68 -9.54 -2.56
CA LYS A 38 -4.30 -8.24 -2.01
C LYS A 38 -2.85 -7.91 -2.30
N PHE A 39 -2.60 -6.63 -2.57
CA PHE A 39 -1.28 -6.06 -2.77
C PHE A 39 -0.96 -5.15 -1.58
N ILE A 40 0.17 -5.38 -0.95
CA ILE A 40 0.61 -4.63 0.23
C ILE A 40 1.85 -3.84 -0.18
N TYR A 41 1.77 -2.52 -0.10
CA TYR A 41 2.83 -1.58 -0.40
C TYR A 41 3.38 -1.02 0.91
N PRO A 42 4.55 -1.50 1.38
CA PRO A 42 5.13 -1.02 2.62
C PRO A 42 5.91 0.27 2.38
N TYR A 43 5.61 1.29 3.19
CA TYR A 43 6.38 2.52 3.31
C TYR A 43 7.06 2.49 4.67
N VAL A 44 8.40 2.43 4.66
CA VAL A 44 9.19 2.21 5.88
C VAL A 44 10.07 3.42 6.14
N LEU A 45 10.02 3.92 7.38
CA LEU A 45 10.96 4.92 7.87
C LEU A 45 12.06 4.21 8.67
N TYR A 46 13.31 4.50 8.37
CA TYR A 46 14.46 3.97 9.10
C TYR A 46 15.18 5.08 9.87
N ASP A 47 15.87 4.69 10.94
CA ASP A 47 16.85 5.56 11.58
C ASP A 47 18.18 5.56 10.81
N ASP A 48 19.14 6.37 11.29
CA ASP A 48 20.48 6.48 10.73
C ASP A 48 21.28 5.16 10.74
N GLN A 49 20.85 4.18 11.54
CA GLN A 49 21.44 2.84 11.63
C GLN A 49 20.71 1.80 10.76
N LYS A 50 19.77 2.24 9.91
CA LYS A 50 18.88 1.39 9.09
C LYS A 50 17.95 0.50 9.91
N LYS A 51 17.65 0.86 11.16
CA LYS A 51 16.64 0.18 11.95
C LYS A 51 15.27 0.78 11.64
N LYS A 52 14.28 -0.09 11.45
CA LYS A 52 12.88 0.27 11.22
C LYS A 52 12.35 1.10 12.40
N MET A 53 11.97 2.35 12.14
CA MET A 53 11.35 3.28 13.10
C MET A 53 9.83 3.32 12.97
N ASP A 54 9.32 3.27 11.74
CA ASP A 54 7.89 3.30 11.48
C ASP A 54 7.56 2.57 10.18
N CYS A 55 6.31 2.13 10.04
CA CYS A 55 5.85 1.48 8.83
C CYS A 55 4.37 1.73 8.59
N ILE A 56 4.07 2.16 7.37
CA ILE A 56 2.73 2.40 6.89
C ILE A 56 2.52 1.55 5.66
N PHE A 57 1.45 0.76 5.66
CA PHE A 57 1.04 -0.06 4.55
C PHE A 57 -0.08 0.64 3.80
N TYR A 58 0.05 0.70 2.48
CA TYR A 58 -1.10 0.83 1.61
C TYR A 58 -1.49 -0.57 1.14
N ILE A 59 -2.77 -0.90 1.22
CA ILE A 59 -3.28 -2.21 0.84
C ILE A 59 -4.38 -2.01 -0.20
N GLU A 60 -4.23 -2.71 -1.33
CA GLU A 60 -5.25 -2.82 -2.36
C GLU A 60 -5.82 -4.24 -2.31
N TYR A 61 -7.14 -4.35 -2.22
CA TYR A 61 -7.87 -5.60 -2.36
C TYR A 61 -8.43 -5.63 -3.77
N CYS A 62 -7.97 -6.59 -4.56
CA CYS A 62 -8.28 -6.66 -5.97
C CYS A 62 -9.06 -7.93 -6.29
N ASN A 63 -10.05 -7.76 -7.16
CA ASN A 63 -10.67 -8.87 -7.84
C ASN A 63 -10.06 -9.01 -9.23
N TYR A 64 -10.12 -10.23 -9.72
CA TYR A 64 -9.79 -10.55 -11.09
C TYR A 64 -10.91 -10.05 -12.01
N VAL A 65 -10.53 -9.30 -13.04
CA VAL A 65 -11.45 -8.92 -14.10
C VAL A 65 -10.91 -9.44 -15.43
N VAL A 66 -11.78 -10.13 -16.17
CA VAL A 66 -11.50 -10.42 -17.58
C VAL A 66 -11.81 -9.14 -18.33
N ASP A 67 -10.77 -8.49 -18.84
CA ASP A 67 -10.96 -7.32 -19.68
C ASP A 67 -11.53 -7.79 -21.03
N ASP A 68 -12.82 -7.51 -21.27
CA ASP A 68 -13.53 -7.87 -22.49
C ASP A 68 -13.22 -6.91 -23.65
N GLU A 69 -12.50 -5.80 -23.41
CA GLU A 69 -12.01 -4.89 -24.44
C GLU A 69 -10.76 -5.43 -25.14
N TYR A 70 -9.99 -6.32 -24.50
CA TYR A 70 -8.82 -6.95 -25.11
C TYR A 70 -9.14 -8.35 -25.64
N VAL A 71 -9.15 -8.48 -26.98
CA VAL A 71 -9.42 -9.73 -27.72
C VAL A 71 -8.41 -10.86 -27.40
N ASP A 72 -7.30 -10.56 -26.73
CA ASP A 72 -6.30 -11.53 -26.26
C ASP A 72 -6.51 -12.01 -24.81
N GLY A 73 -7.56 -11.53 -24.13
CA GLY A 73 -7.92 -11.96 -22.77
C GLY A 73 -6.90 -11.51 -21.72
N ARG A 74 -6.26 -10.35 -21.91
CA ARG A 74 -5.36 -9.78 -20.90
C ARG A 74 -6.05 -9.65 -19.56
N MET A 75 -5.36 -10.15 -18.55
CA MET A 75 -5.82 -10.22 -17.18
C MET A 75 -5.38 -8.95 -16.46
N THR A 76 -6.33 -8.19 -15.95
CA THR A 76 -6.08 -6.98 -15.15
C THR A 76 -6.65 -7.17 -13.74
N TRP A 77 -6.07 -6.43 -12.79
CA TRP A 77 -6.54 -6.37 -11.41
C TRP A 77 -7.26 -5.05 -11.23
N GLU A 78 -8.50 -5.10 -10.78
CA GLU A 78 -9.25 -3.89 -10.40
C GLU A 78 -9.29 -3.80 -8.87
N ASP A 79 -8.93 -2.64 -8.33
CA ASP A 79 -9.00 -2.39 -6.89
C ASP A 79 -10.44 -2.10 -6.45
N GLU A 80 -10.97 -2.98 -5.61
CA GLU A 80 -12.34 -2.88 -5.09
C GLU A 80 -12.37 -2.13 -3.76
N LYS A 81 -11.28 -2.26 -3.00
CA LYS A 81 -11.13 -1.60 -1.71
C LYS A 81 -9.67 -1.27 -1.51
N THR A 82 -9.42 -0.06 -1.01
CA THR A 82 -8.08 0.35 -0.60
C THR A 82 -8.08 0.83 0.84
N GLU A 83 -6.99 0.57 1.56
CA GLU A 83 -6.83 1.02 2.94
C GLU A 83 -5.38 1.36 3.27
N TRP A 84 -5.22 2.27 4.23
CA TRP A 84 -3.93 2.63 4.80
C TRP A 84 -3.88 2.17 6.25
N ILE A 85 -2.89 1.36 6.59
CA ILE A 85 -2.72 0.79 7.93
C ILE A 85 -1.32 1.12 8.41
N ARG A 86 -1.21 1.59 9.66
CA ARG A 86 0.08 1.73 10.31
C ARG A 86 0.41 0.45 11.06
N GLU A 87 1.64 -0.03 10.94
CA GLU A 87 2.16 -1.02 11.86
C GLU A 87 2.18 -0.38 13.26
N GLU A 88 1.30 -0.83 14.16
CA GLU A 88 1.40 -0.44 15.55
C GLU A 88 2.72 -1.01 16.07
N THR A 89 3.72 -0.15 16.24
CA THR A 89 4.95 -0.46 16.96
C THR A 89 4.55 -1.04 18.33
N LEU A 90 4.81 -2.34 18.52
CA LEU A 90 4.76 -3.01 19.82
C LEU A 90 5.67 -2.32 20.84
#